data_AF-A0A972UWE4-F1
#
_entry.id   AF-A0A972UWE4-F1
#
_cell.length_a   1.000
_cell.length_b   1.000
_cell.length_c   1.000
_cell.angle_alpha   90.00
_cell.angle_beta   90.00
_cell.angle_gamma   90.00
#
_symmetry.space_group_name_H-M   'P 1'
#
loop_
_entity.id
_entity.type
_entity.pdbx_description
1 polymer ?
#
loop_
_entity_poly.entity_id
_entity_poly.type
_entity_poly.pdbx_seq_one_letter_code
_entity_poly.pdbx_strand_id
1 'polypeptide(L)' 'MQNLYFSDFEGIIKPLGAWGGDFILAVSKIGLKKVKSFFNQKGLSVIFKWDDLVKGENDGIGK' A
#
# COMPACT_ATOMS: atom_id res chain seq x y z
N MET A 1 -6.50 2.45 -13.99
CA MET A 1 -6.08 1.46 -12.97
C MET A 1 -7.08 1.40 -11.81
N GLN A 2 -7.25 2.46 -11.00
CA GLN A 2 -8.17 2.42 -9.84
C GLN A 2 -9.59 2.04 -10.25
N ASN A 3 -10.19 2.77 -11.20
CA ASN A 3 -11.56 2.48 -11.65
C ASN A 3 -11.74 1.11 -12.34
N LEU A 4 -10.66 0.48 -12.82
CA LEU A 4 -10.73 -0.79 -13.55
C LEU A 4 -10.56 -2.00 -12.62
N TYR A 5 -9.67 -1.91 -11.62
CA TYR A 5 -9.27 -3.06 -10.79
C TYR A 5 -9.62 -2.90 -9.31
N PHE A 6 -9.85 -1.67 -8.85
CA PHE A 6 -10.02 -1.31 -7.43
C PHE A 6 -11.13 -0.26 -7.25
N SER A 7 -12.20 -0.35 -8.04
CA SER A 7 -13.32 0.59 -7.99
C SER A 7 -14.06 0.57 -6.66
N ASP A 8 -14.00 -0.56 -5.97
CA ASP A 8 -14.58 -0.84 -4.65
C ASP A 8 -13.62 -0.58 -3.49
N PHE A 9 -12.39 -0.14 -3.76
CA PHE A 9 -11.45 0.21 -2.70
C PHE A 9 -11.82 1.54 -2.05
N GLU A 10 -12.03 1.54 -0.74
CA GLU A 10 -12.28 2.75 0.04
C GLU A 10 -10.97 3.52 0.26
N GLY A 11 -10.48 4.20 -0.77
CA GLY A 11 -9.22 4.92 -0.73
C GLY A 11 -8.72 5.38 -2.10
N ILE A 12 -7.45 5.73 -2.17
CA ILE A 12 -6.77 6.15 -3.39
C ILE A 12 -5.69 5.14 -3.72
N ILE A 13 -5.62 4.73 -4.99
CA ILE A 13 -4.53 3.92 -5.50
C ILE A 13 -3.72 4.71 -6.52
N LYS A 14 -2.40 4.68 -6.39
CA LYS A 14 -1.46 5.22 -7.37
C LYS A 14 -0.44 4.14 -7.77
N PRO A 15 -0.14 3.96 -9.06
CA PRO A 15 0.95 3.08 -9.46
C PRO A 15 2.29 3.65 -8.99
N LEU A 16 3.15 2.81 -8.41
CA LEU A 16 4.54 3.10 -8.08
C LEU A 16 5.42 2.51 -9.18
N GLY A 17 5.32 3.09 -10.37
CA GLY A 17 6.06 2.62 -11.52
C GLY A 17 6.26 3.76 -12.52
N ALA A 18 7.52 4.14 -12.73
CA ALA A 18 7.90 4.99 -13.85
C ALA A 18 8.24 4.16 -15.11
N TRP A 19 8.90 3.00 -14.96
CA TRP A 19 9.43 2.16 -16.06
C TRP A 19 8.93 0.69 -16.02
N GLY A 20 7.68 0.46 -15.62
CA GLY A 20 7.13 -0.91 -15.50
C GLY A 20 7.35 -1.56 -14.13
N GLY A 21 7.30 -0.77 -13.06
CA GLY A 21 7.31 -1.30 -11.69
C GLY A 21 5.98 -1.99 -11.35
N ASP A 22 6.07 -3.05 -10.53
CA ASP A 22 4.95 -3.92 -10.17
C ASP A 22 4.21 -3.51 -8.89
N PHE A 23 4.53 -2.34 -8.32
CA PHE A 23 3.96 -1.88 -7.07
C PHE A 23 2.89 -0.82 -7.27
N ILE A 24 1.93 -0.81 -6.35
CA ILE A 24 0.93 0.24 -6.19
C ILE A 24 1.03 0.81 -4.77
N LEU A 25 0.82 2.11 -4.64
CA LEU A 25 0.60 2.78 -3.37
C LEU A 25 -0.90 2.85 -3.12
N ALA A 26 -1.32 2.28 -1.99
CA ALA A 26 -2.70 2.36 -1.51
C ALA A 26 -2.77 3.25 -0.27
N VAL A 27 -3.62 4.28 -0.31
CA VAL A 27 -3.85 5.19 0.81
C VAL A 27 -5.32 5.11 1.19
N SER A 28 -5.61 4.86 2.46
CA SER A 28 -6.98 4.75 2.97
C SER A 28 -7.07 5.17 4.43
N LYS A 29 -8.26 5.63 4.83
CA LYS A 29 -8.60 5.86 6.25
C LYS A 29 -9.08 4.59 6.95
N ILE A 30 -9.35 3.51 6.21
CA ILE A 30 -9.77 2.25 6.81
C ILE A 30 -8.57 1.58 7.51
N GLY A 31 -8.83 0.87 8.60
CA GLY A 31 -7.78 0.20 9.36
C GLY A 31 -7.01 -0.84 8.53
N LEU A 32 -5.72 -1.00 8.84
CA LEU A 32 -4.79 -1.88 8.12
C LEU A 32 -5.30 -3.31 7.89
N LYS A 33 -6.03 -3.88 8.86
CA LYS A 33 -6.61 -5.22 8.73
C LYS A 33 -7.57 -5.33 7.54
N LYS A 34 -8.41 -4.30 7.34
CA LYS A 34 -9.36 -4.24 6.21
C LYS A 34 -8.61 -4.05 4.89
N VAL A 35 -7.61 -3.15 4.87
CA VAL A 35 -6.73 -2.95 3.70
C VAL A 35 -6.07 -4.26 3.28
N LYS A 36 -5.42 -4.97 4.22
CA LYS A 36 -4.78 -6.26 3.95
C LYS A 36 -5.76 -7.31 3.44
N SER A 37 -6.93 -7.42 4.06
CA SER A 37 -7.96 -8.36 3.63
C SER A 37 -8.43 -8.10 2.20
N PHE A 38 -8.64 -6.84 1.83
CA PHE A 38 -9.06 -6.44 0.48
C PHE A 38 -8.03 -6.86 -0.58
N PHE A 39 -6.75 -6.52 -0.39
CA PHE A 39 -5.71 -6.86 -1.37
C PHE A 39 -5.41 -8.36 -1.43
N ASN A 40 -5.45 -9.06 -0.27
CA ASN A 40 -5.32 -10.52 -0.24
C ASN A 40 -6.43 -11.22 -1.04
N GLN A 41 -7.68 -10.75 -0.97
CA GLN A 41 -8.79 -11.31 -1.76
C GLN A 41 -8.60 -11.12 -3.28
N LYS A 42 -7.83 -10.11 -3.70
CA LYS A 42 -7.46 -9.88 -5.10
C LYS A 42 -6.14 -10.56 -5.50
N GLY A 43 -5.57 -11.41 -4.65
CA GLY A 43 -4.30 -12.12 -4.91
C GLY A 43 -3.04 -11.27 -4.72
N LEU A 44 -3.14 -10.07 -4.16
CA LEU A 44 -2.03 -9.16 -3.90
C LEU A 44 -1.60 -9.25 -2.43
N SER A 45 -0.85 -10.29 -2.09
CA SER A 45 -0.48 -10.63 -0.70
C SER A 45 0.82 -9.97 -0.21
N VAL A 46 1.66 -9.50 -1.12
CA VAL A 46 2.89 -8.77 -0.80
C VAL A 46 2.53 -7.33 -0.46
N ILE A 47 2.43 -7.03 0.84
CA ILE A 47 1.97 -5.73 1.36
C ILE A 47 2.97 -5.21 2.38
N PHE A 48 3.60 -4.08 2.05
CA PHE A 48 4.48 -3.34 2.95
C PHE A 48 3.74 -2.15 3.56
N LYS A 49 3.97 -1.86 4.85
CA LYS A 49 3.55 -0.57 5.39
C LYS A 49 4.53 0.50 4.93
N TRP A 50 4.05 1.74 4.86
CA TRP A 50 4.89 2.88 4.56
C TRP A 50 6.11 2.98 5.51
N ASP A 51 5.88 2.83 6.81
CA ASP A 51 6.93 2.92 7.83
C ASP A 51 7.95 1.78 7.75
N ASP A 52 7.61 0.65 7.12
CA ASP A 52 8.55 -0.47 6.91
C ASP A 52 9.47 -0.19 5.71
N LEU A 53 9.04 0.66 4.76
CA LEU A 53 9.77 0.97 3.53
C LEU A 53 10.58 2.25 3.64
N VAL A 54 10.10 3.21 4.42
CA VAL A 54 10.69 4.53 4.51
C VAL A 54 11.42 4.66 5.83
N LYS A 55 12.75 4.75 5.75
CA LYS A 55 13.61 5.08 6.88
C LYS A 55 13.30 6.52 7.31
N GLY A 56 12.56 6.68 8.39
CA GLY A 56 12.43 7.99 9.05
C GLY A 56 13.76 8.40 9.67
N GLU A 57 14.00 9.71 9.82
CA GLU A 57 15.17 10.26 10.54
C GLU A 57 15.20 9.93 12.06
N ASN A 58 14.36 9.01 12.53
CA ASN A 58 14.26 8.60 13.93
C ASN A 58 15.13 7.38 14.29
N ASP A 59 16.02 6.95 13.39
CA ASP A 59 17.01 5.89 13.69
C ASP A 59 18.20 6.40 14.56
N GLY A 60 18.03 7.53 15.24
CA GLY A 60 18.92 8.01 16.29
C GLY A 60 18.18 8.08 17.62
N ILE A 61 18.67 7.32 18.60
CA ILE A 61 18.27 7.24 20.02
C ILE A 61 17.30 6.09 20.33
N GLY A 62 17.86 4.98 20.84
CA GLY A 62 17.15 4.11 21.80
C GLY A 62 16.94 2.65 21.41
N LYS A 63 18.00 1.92 21.07
CA LYS A 63 18.17 0.53 21.51
C LYS A 63 19.59 0.34 22.00
#